data_AF-A0A7V8G5J5-F1
#
_entry.id   AF-A0A7V8G5J5-F1
#
_cell.length_a   1.000
_cell.length_b   1.000
_cell.length_c   1.000
_cell.angle_alpha   90.00
_cell.angle_beta   90.00
_cell.angle_gamma   90.00
#
_symmetry.space_group_name_H-M   'P 1'
#
loop_
_entity.id
_entity.type
_entity.pdbx_description
1 polymer ?
#
loop_
_entity_poly.entity_id
_entity_poly.type
_entity_poly.pdbx_seq_one_letter_code
_entity_poly.pdbx_strand_id
1 'polypeptide(L)'
;MPSDSSSSPPHAPESPEALSATARQTLEAYLARIDGQDFSDASLLSAADIVRWSLDLRSLPIPRRLDGLVLDDPQTSNHHLLLTAPPLAGAVLYLSHDGDSRVVFADVKGFLDAVRRAAADDREIEDFHPPVSPPADDQAGVGALIRSLLASVDDEDAALAFIPSLDLRDTGLLRELASHENFFVTEALAVEIAKRPSEALREIASMCAAHAHPQAANAGKRAVAAVASL
;
A
#
# COMPACT_ATOMS: atom_id res chain seq x y z
N MET A 1 33.23 35.63 -4.01
CA MET A 1 32.38 34.94 -5.00
C MET A 1 31.20 34.39 -4.23
N PRO A 2 30.00 35.00 -4.32
CA PRO A 2 28.84 34.46 -3.63
C PRO A 2 28.39 33.19 -4.37
N SER A 3 28.18 32.13 -3.59
CA SER A 3 27.62 30.85 -3.98
C SER A 3 26.12 31.02 -4.21
N ASP A 4 25.68 30.79 -5.46
CA ASP A 4 24.27 30.78 -5.83
C ASP A 4 23.53 29.71 -5.03
N SER A 5 22.57 30.19 -4.23
CA SER A 5 21.56 29.37 -3.57
C SER A 5 20.54 28.99 -4.64
N SER A 6 20.54 27.74 -5.07
CA SER A 6 19.51 27.16 -5.94
C SER A 6 18.21 27.02 -5.15
N SER A 7 17.52 28.14 -4.91
CA SER A 7 16.15 28.14 -4.43
C SER A 7 15.24 27.88 -5.63
N SER A 8 14.71 26.65 -5.72
CA SER A 8 13.59 26.37 -6.61
C SER A 8 12.46 27.39 -6.35
N PRO A 9 11.85 27.97 -7.39
CA PRO A 9 10.76 28.92 -7.19
C PRO A 9 9.59 28.25 -6.46
N PRO A 10 8.83 28.97 -5.62
CA PRO A 10 7.63 28.42 -5.02
C PRO A 10 6.65 28.08 -6.15
N HIS A 11 6.35 26.79 -6.31
CA HIS A 11 5.26 26.34 -7.17
C HIS A 11 3.96 27.01 -6.68
N ALA A 12 3.19 27.58 -7.60
CA ALA A 12 1.86 28.10 -7.27
C ALA A 12 1.03 26.97 -6.63
N PRO A 13 0.20 27.26 -5.62
CA PRO A 13 -0.63 26.23 -5.00
C PRO A 13 -1.50 25.59 -6.08
N GLU A 14 -1.33 24.28 -6.29
CA GLU A 14 -2.12 23.55 -7.27
C GLU A 14 -3.58 23.52 -6.82
N SER A 15 -4.50 23.79 -7.76
CA SER A 15 -5.92 23.87 -7.45
C SER A 15 -6.47 22.49 -7.11
N PRO A 16 -7.26 22.33 -6.02
CA PRO A 16 -7.97 21.09 -5.71
C PRO A 16 -8.86 20.57 -6.85
N GLU A 17 -9.22 21.44 -7.80
CA GLU A 17 -9.98 21.08 -9.01
C GLU A 17 -9.27 20.07 -9.92
N ALA A 18 -7.95 19.89 -9.78
CA ALA A 18 -7.19 18.87 -10.50
C ALA A 18 -7.41 17.45 -9.94
N LEU A 19 -7.96 17.31 -8.73
CA LEU A 19 -8.36 16.03 -8.16
C LEU A 19 -9.73 15.59 -8.71
N SER A 20 -9.98 14.28 -8.73
CA SER A 20 -11.33 13.78 -9.04
C SER A 20 -12.36 14.27 -8.01
N ALA A 21 -13.65 14.23 -8.37
CA ALA A 21 -14.72 14.59 -7.43
C ALA A 21 -14.69 13.72 -6.16
N THR A 22 -14.42 12.42 -6.31
CA THR A 22 -14.31 11.46 -5.19
C THR A 22 -13.10 11.76 -4.32
N ALA A 23 -11.94 12.07 -4.90
CA ALA A 23 -10.75 12.44 -4.14
C ALA A 23 -10.96 13.74 -3.37
N ARG A 24 -11.59 14.76 -3.96
CA ARG A 24 -11.94 16.00 -3.24
C ARG A 24 -12.85 15.74 -2.05
N GLN A 25 -13.94 14.98 -2.25
CA GLN A 25 -14.85 14.64 -1.17
C GLN A 25 -14.14 13.86 -0.03
N THR A 26 -13.23 12.96 -0.41
CA THR A 26 -12.45 12.17 0.55
C THR A 26 -11.46 13.05 1.31
N LEU A 27 -10.80 13.99 0.62
CA LEU A 27 -9.90 14.97 1.23
C LEU A 27 -10.66 15.86 2.23
N GLU A 28 -11.81 16.42 1.85
CA GLU A 28 -12.65 17.21 2.75
C GLU A 28 -13.05 16.42 4.01
N ALA A 29 -13.44 15.15 3.85
CA ALA A 29 -13.80 14.27 4.95
C ALA A 29 -12.60 13.89 5.85
N TYR A 30 -11.39 13.83 5.29
CA TYR A 30 -10.15 13.64 6.04
C TYR A 30 -9.78 14.89 6.83
N LEU A 31 -9.78 16.06 6.17
CA LEU A 31 -9.46 17.35 6.80
C LEU A 31 -10.42 17.67 7.95
N ALA A 32 -11.72 17.41 7.78
CA ALA A 32 -12.71 17.58 8.84
C ALA A 32 -12.47 16.66 10.06
N ARG A 33 -11.77 15.53 9.88
CA ARG A 33 -11.40 14.65 11.00
C ARG A 33 -10.21 15.17 11.78
N ILE A 34 -9.24 15.81 11.12
CA ILE A 34 -8.05 16.34 11.79
C ILE A 34 -8.23 17.77 12.29
N ASP A 35 -9.28 18.47 11.84
CA ASP A 35 -9.59 19.82 12.28
C ASP A 35 -9.77 19.89 13.82
N GLY A 36 -9.12 20.88 14.44
CA GLY A 36 -9.11 21.07 15.89
C GLY A 36 -8.39 19.98 16.71
N GLN A 37 -7.75 19.00 16.07
CA GLN A 37 -6.87 18.04 16.75
C GLN A 37 -5.42 18.52 16.70
N ASP A 38 -4.66 18.21 17.75
CA ASP A 38 -3.23 18.51 17.80
C ASP A 38 -2.43 17.38 17.15
N PHE A 39 -1.85 17.70 15.99
CA PHE A 39 -0.93 16.85 15.23
C PHE A 39 0.35 17.62 14.88
N SER A 40 0.71 18.66 15.64
CA SER A 40 1.85 19.53 15.29
C SER A 40 3.19 18.79 15.23
N ASP A 41 3.31 17.72 16.01
CA ASP A 41 4.51 16.89 16.10
C ASP A 41 4.48 15.70 15.11
N ALA A 42 3.41 15.58 14.31
CA ALA A 42 3.30 14.57 13.27
C ALA A 42 3.67 15.15 11.90
N SER A 43 4.25 14.32 11.04
CA SER A 43 4.60 14.67 9.65
C SER A 43 3.40 14.80 8.70
N LEU A 44 2.20 15.07 9.22
CA LEU A 44 0.98 15.18 8.41
C LEU A 44 1.02 16.43 7.53
N LEU A 45 0.62 16.27 6.27
CA LEU A 45 0.61 17.35 5.29
C LEU A 45 -0.57 18.30 5.47
N SER A 46 -0.35 19.56 5.12
CA SER A 46 -1.43 20.55 4.97
C SER A 46 -2.34 20.20 3.79
N ALA A 47 -3.56 20.73 3.75
CA ALA A 47 -4.47 20.51 2.63
C ALA A 47 -3.85 20.85 1.26
N ALA A 48 -3.09 21.95 1.17
CA ALA A 48 -2.41 22.36 -0.05
C ALA A 48 -1.27 21.39 -0.43
N ASP A 49 -0.53 20.90 0.55
CA ASP A 49 0.56 19.95 0.31
C ASP A 49 0.05 18.56 -0.05
N ILE A 50 -1.06 18.11 0.54
CA ILE A 50 -1.72 16.87 0.14
C ILE A 50 -2.07 16.94 -1.35
N VAL A 51 -2.71 18.02 -1.81
CA VAL A 51 -3.06 18.18 -3.23
C VAL A 51 -1.82 18.15 -4.12
N ARG A 52 -0.80 18.95 -3.79
CA ARG A 52 0.46 19.04 -4.54
C ARG A 52 1.15 17.68 -4.66
N TRP A 53 1.47 17.04 -3.53
CA TRP A 53 2.15 15.75 -3.52
C TRP A 53 1.34 14.64 -4.20
N SER A 54 0.01 14.66 -4.02
CA SER A 54 -0.86 13.69 -4.68
C SER A 54 -0.91 13.86 -6.19
N LEU A 55 -0.69 15.08 -6.72
CA LEU A 55 -0.61 15.37 -8.15
C LEU A 55 0.76 14.98 -8.71
N ASP A 56 1.83 15.31 -8.00
CA ASP A 56 3.22 14.97 -8.37
C ASP A 56 3.42 13.45 -8.50
N LEU A 57 2.83 12.65 -7.61
CA LEU A 57 2.96 11.20 -7.63
C LEU A 57 1.99 10.48 -8.60
N ARG A 58 1.09 11.17 -9.31
CA ARG A 58 0.10 10.53 -10.22
C ARG A 58 0.70 9.77 -11.39
N SER A 59 1.96 10.02 -11.71
CA SER A 59 2.67 9.26 -12.75
C SER A 59 2.94 7.83 -12.32
N LEU A 60 3.02 7.56 -11.02
CA LEU A 60 3.27 6.23 -10.46
C LEU A 60 2.01 5.34 -10.57
N PRO A 61 2.15 4.02 -10.80
CA PRO A 61 1.01 3.14 -11.03
C PRO A 61 -0.03 3.13 -9.90
N ILE A 62 0.39 3.07 -8.64
CA ILE A 62 -0.53 2.97 -7.49
C ILE A 62 -1.36 4.26 -7.32
N PRO A 63 -0.77 5.47 -7.16
CA PRO A 63 -1.52 6.72 -7.10
C PRO A 63 -2.43 6.92 -8.32
N ARG A 64 -1.97 6.57 -9.52
CA ARG A 64 -2.75 6.67 -10.76
C ARG A 64 -4.00 5.81 -10.75
N ARG A 65 -3.89 4.57 -10.28
CA ARG A 65 -4.97 3.56 -10.34
C ARG A 65 -6.00 3.73 -9.23
N LEU A 66 -5.58 4.18 -8.06
CA LEU A 66 -6.44 4.27 -6.87
C LEU A 66 -6.72 5.69 -6.40
N ASP A 67 -6.29 6.68 -7.18
CA ASP A 67 -6.46 8.12 -6.91
C ASP A 67 -6.00 8.46 -5.48
N GLY A 68 -4.78 8.03 -5.16
CA GLY A 68 -4.22 8.08 -3.81
C GLY A 68 -3.84 9.49 -3.37
N LEU A 69 -4.28 9.87 -2.16
CA LEU A 69 -3.96 11.15 -1.54
C LEU A 69 -2.81 10.98 -0.55
N VAL A 70 -1.68 11.65 -0.79
CA VAL A 70 -0.50 11.64 0.09
C VAL A 70 -0.83 12.37 1.39
N LEU A 71 -0.72 11.70 2.53
CA LEU A 71 -1.14 12.21 3.84
C LEU A 71 0.00 12.83 4.65
N ASP A 72 1.23 12.42 4.39
CA ASP A 72 2.40 12.78 5.19
C ASP A 72 3.67 13.00 4.35
N ASP A 73 4.62 13.71 4.96
CA ASP A 73 5.97 13.90 4.46
C ASP A 73 6.95 13.75 5.62
N PRO A 74 7.38 12.52 5.93
CA PRO A 74 8.40 12.27 6.95
C PRO A 74 9.80 12.70 6.50
N GLN A 75 9.95 13.47 5.42
CA GLN A 75 11.22 13.82 4.78
C GLN A 75 11.99 12.60 4.26
N THR A 76 11.25 11.56 3.88
CA THR A 76 11.77 10.37 3.21
C THR A 76 11.10 10.20 1.86
N SER A 77 11.48 9.16 1.11
CA SER A 77 10.79 8.77 -0.14
C SER A 77 9.58 7.88 0.09
N ASN A 78 9.20 7.64 1.35
CA ASN A 78 8.07 6.79 1.71
C ASN A 78 6.91 7.65 2.22
N HIS A 79 5.70 7.27 1.84
CA HIS A 79 4.50 8.05 2.13
C HIS A 79 3.30 7.17 2.46
N HIS A 80 2.41 7.68 3.29
CA HIS A 80 1.08 7.12 3.51
C HIS A 80 0.08 7.76 2.54
N LEU A 81 -0.64 6.93 1.80
CA LEU A 81 -1.62 7.32 0.81
C LEU A 81 -3.01 6.87 1.23
N LEU A 82 -3.94 7.81 1.38
CA LEU A 82 -5.36 7.51 1.48
C LEU A 82 -5.91 7.18 0.09
N LEU A 83 -6.33 5.93 -0.10
CA LEU A 83 -6.88 5.45 -1.35
C LEU A 83 -8.32 5.95 -1.49
N THR A 84 -8.68 6.50 -2.65
CA THR A 84 -10.01 7.12 -2.84
C THR A 84 -10.88 6.39 -3.87
N ALA A 85 -10.29 5.51 -4.67
CA ALA A 85 -11.02 4.69 -5.65
C ALA A 85 -11.18 3.23 -5.18
N PRO A 86 -12.25 2.53 -5.61
CA PRO A 86 -12.42 1.10 -5.36
C PRO A 86 -11.27 0.31 -6.02
N PRO A 87 -10.95 -0.90 -5.51
CA PRO A 87 -11.65 -1.66 -4.46
C PRO A 87 -11.21 -1.36 -3.02
N LEU A 88 -10.27 -0.43 -2.84
CA LEU A 88 -9.61 -0.15 -1.56
C LEU A 88 -9.91 1.26 -1.02
N ALA A 89 -10.99 1.89 -1.50
CA ALA A 89 -11.36 3.25 -1.09
C ALA A 89 -11.52 3.34 0.44
N GLY A 90 -10.88 4.34 1.05
CA GLY A 90 -10.86 4.60 2.48
C GLY A 90 -9.68 3.97 3.23
N ALA A 91 -9.01 2.97 2.65
CA ALA A 91 -7.82 2.36 3.24
C ALA A 91 -6.57 3.25 3.07
N VAL A 92 -5.57 3.03 3.92
CA VAL A 92 -4.28 3.73 3.86
C VAL A 92 -3.19 2.75 3.42
N LEU A 93 -2.56 3.07 2.30
CA LEU A 93 -1.43 2.35 1.73
C LEU A 93 -0.13 3.05 2.10
N TYR A 94 0.86 2.28 2.54
CA TYR A 94 2.22 2.75 2.64
C TYR A 94 2.91 2.52 1.30
N LEU A 95 3.31 3.61 0.65
CA LEU A 95 4.07 3.62 -0.58
C LEU A 95 5.55 3.73 -0.20
N SER A 96 6.29 2.64 -0.38
CA SER A 96 7.72 2.60 -0.12
C SER A 96 8.53 2.68 -1.40
N HIS A 97 9.63 3.42 -1.35
CA HIS A 97 10.58 3.54 -2.46
C HIS A 97 11.44 2.28 -2.63
N ASP A 98 11.97 1.73 -1.54
CA ASP A 98 12.91 0.59 -1.54
C ASP A 98 12.39 -0.67 -0.82
N GLY A 99 11.18 -0.60 -0.25
CA GLY A 99 10.57 -1.66 0.54
C GLY A 99 9.22 -2.14 0.00
N ASP A 100 8.56 -2.98 0.79
CA ASP A 100 7.27 -3.55 0.45
C ASP A 100 6.15 -2.52 0.62
N SER A 101 5.76 -1.88 -0.48
CA SER A 101 4.52 -1.10 -0.52
C SER A 101 3.33 -2.01 -0.23
N ARG A 102 2.41 -1.60 0.65
CA ARG A 102 1.20 -2.38 0.99
C ARG A 102 0.16 -1.55 1.71
N VAL A 103 -1.08 -2.04 1.76
CA VAL A 103 -2.09 -1.49 2.66
C VAL A 103 -1.69 -1.74 4.11
N VAL A 104 -1.61 -0.68 4.92
CA VAL A 104 -1.19 -0.75 6.33
C VAL A 104 -2.32 -0.41 7.30
N PHE A 105 -3.32 0.38 6.89
CA PHE A 105 -4.50 0.62 7.72
C PHE A 105 -5.78 0.43 6.90
N ALA A 106 -6.80 -0.17 7.52
CA ALA A 106 -8.09 -0.42 6.87
C ALA A 106 -8.90 0.86 6.66
N ASP A 107 -8.67 1.87 7.50
CA ASP A 107 -9.36 3.15 7.45
C ASP A 107 -8.50 4.31 8.00
N VAL A 108 -8.98 5.53 7.79
CA VAL A 108 -8.38 6.77 8.33
C VAL A 108 -8.32 6.77 9.86
N LYS A 109 -9.27 6.13 10.54
CA LYS A 109 -9.27 6.10 12.02
C LYS A 109 -8.06 5.32 12.53
N GLY A 110 -7.79 4.14 11.97
CA GLY A 110 -6.63 3.32 12.32
C GLY A 110 -5.31 4.04 12.06
N PHE A 111 -5.22 4.76 10.94
CA PHE A 111 -4.06 5.61 10.63
C PHE A 111 -3.88 6.73 11.66
N LEU A 112 -4.91 7.54 11.95
CA LEU A 112 -4.79 8.63 12.93
C LEU A 112 -4.52 8.11 14.35
N ASP A 113 -5.05 6.94 14.73
CA ASP A 113 -4.71 6.28 15.99
C ASP A 113 -3.23 5.90 16.04
N ALA A 114 -2.63 5.44 14.93
CA ALA A 114 -1.19 5.17 14.84
C ALA A 114 -0.36 6.46 14.90
N VAL A 115 -0.76 7.52 14.19
CA VAL A 115 -0.10 8.84 14.23
C VAL A 115 -0.02 9.38 15.66
N ARG A 116 -1.12 9.32 16.42
CA ARG A 116 -1.11 9.79 17.83
C ARG A 116 -0.17 8.98 18.70
N ARG A 117 -0.07 7.67 18.48
CA ARG A 117 0.85 6.80 19.23
C ARG A 117 2.30 7.05 18.88
N ALA A 118 2.60 7.25 17.59
CA ALA A 118 3.92 7.63 17.10
C ALA A 118 4.41 8.92 17.76
N ALA A 119 3.57 9.97 17.77
CA ALA A 119 3.88 11.21 18.45
C ALA A 119 4.05 11.03 19.98
N ALA A 120 3.18 10.26 20.63
CA ALA A 120 3.24 10.05 22.07
C ALA A 120 4.48 9.25 22.52
N ASP A 121 4.94 8.32 21.69
CA ASP A 121 6.07 7.43 21.98
C ASP A 121 7.41 7.94 21.41
N ASP A 122 7.43 9.11 20.73
CA ASP A 122 8.60 9.65 19.99
C ASP A 122 9.19 8.64 19.00
N ARG A 123 8.32 8.07 18.17
CA ARG A 123 8.62 7.03 17.19
C ARG A 123 8.03 7.37 15.83
N GLU A 124 8.52 6.70 14.79
CA GLU A 124 8.02 6.84 13.42
C GLU A 124 6.63 6.19 13.27
N ILE A 125 5.85 6.57 12.25
CA ILE A 125 4.51 5.96 12.03
C ILE A 125 4.66 4.51 11.55
N GLU A 126 5.72 4.23 10.77
CA GLU A 126 6.08 2.90 10.26
C GLU A 126 6.21 1.85 11.35
N ASP A 127 6.71 2.27 12.51
CA ASP A 127 6.86 1.45 13.72
C ASP A 127 5.53 0.91 14.27
N PHE A 128 4.41 1.49 13.84
CA PHE A 128 3.05 1.10 14.23
C PHE A 128 2.27 0.45 13.09
N HIS A 129 2.91 0.16 11.95
CA HIS A 129 2.28 -0.64 10.90
C HIS A 129 1.92 -2.03 11.46
N PRO A 130 0.71 -2.55 11.18
CA PRO A 130 0.39 -3.91 11.54
C PRO A 130 1.29 -4.88 10.76
N PRO A 131 1.71 -6.00 11.37
CA PRO A 131 2.63 -6.96 10.74
C PRO A 131 2.01 -7.67 9.52
N VAL A 132 0.67 -7.65 9.42
CA VAL A 132 -0.11 -8.20 8.32
C VAL A 132 -1.04 -7.10 7.81
N SER A 133 -1.15 -6.98 6.50
CA SER A 133 -2.10 -6.05 5.88
C SER A 133 -3.54 -6.44 6.23
N PRO A 134 -4.43 -5.46 6.47
CA PRO A 134 -5.83 -5.75 6.64
C PRO A 134 -6.40 -6.33 5.32
N PRO A 135 -7.19 -7.42 5.36
CA PRO A 135 -7.88 -7.88 4.18
C PRO A 135 -8.83 -6.80 3.64
N ALA A 136 -8.93 -6.67 2.32
CA ALA A 136 -9.91 -5.80 1.70
C ALA A 136 -11.34 -6.34 1.89
N ASP A 137 -12.33 -5.45 2.00
CA ASP A 137 -13.73 -5.88 2.02
C ASP A 137 -14.18 -6.40 0.66
N ASP A 138 -13.77 -5.74 -0.44
CA ASP A 138 -14.05 -6.14 -1.81
C ASP A 138 -12.95 -7.06 -2.38
N GLN A 139 -12.97 -8.32 -1.97
CA GLN A 139 -12.00 -9.33 -2.40
C GLN A 139 -12.08 -9.62 -3.90
N ALA A 140 -13.28 -9.59 -4.49
CA ALA A 140 -13.45 -9.77 -5.93
C ALA A 140 -12.83 -8.60 -6.71
N GLY A 141 -13.06 -7.37 -6.25
CA GLY A 141 -12.48 -6.16 -6.82
C GLY A 141 -10.96 -6.14 -6.70
N VAL A 142 -10.38 -6.49 -5.54
CA VAL A 142 -8.92 -6.61 -5.39
C VAL A 142 -8.35 -7.68 -6.32
N GLY A 143 -8.99 -8.84 -6.43
CA GLY A 143 -8.58 -9.87 -7.38
C GLY A 143 -8.62 -9.41 -8.84
N ALA A 144 -9.63 -8.61 -9.21
CA ALA A 144 -9.71 -8.02 -10.55
C ALA A 144 -8.63 -6.94 -10.78
N LEU A 145 -8.34 -6.11 -9.78
CA LEU A 145 -7.28 -5.12 -9.83
C LEU A 145 -5.92 -5.79 -10.02
N ILE A 146 -5.59 -6.81 -9.22
CA ILE A 146 -4.33 -7.56 -9.33
C ILE A 146 -4.18 -8.13 -10.74
N ARG A 147 -5.19 -8.81 -11.26
CA ARG A 147 -5.17 -9.34 -12.65
C ARG A 147 -4.97 -8.24 -13.68
N SER A 148 -5.62 -7.09 -13.52
CA SER A 148 -5.45 -5.95 -14.43
C SER A 148 -4.04 -5.36 -14.40
N LEU A 149 -3.38 -5.35 -13.25
CA LEU A 149 -2.01 -4.86 -13.11
C LEU A 149 -1.02 -5.85 -13.73
N LEU A 150 -1.18 -7.15 -13.44
CA LEU A 150 -0.35 -8.22 -14.01
C LEU A 150 -0.48 -8.34 -15.54
N ALA A 151 -1.58 -7.87 -16.14
CA ALA A 151 -1.75 -7.83 -17.58
C ALA A 151 -0.90 -6.76 -18.29
N SER A 152 -0.22 -5.88 -17.55
CA SER A 152 0.58 -4.77 -18.08
C SER A 152 1.97 -4.79 -17.47
N VAL A 153 3.00 -4.96 -18.29
CA VAL A 153 4.41 -5.00 -17.85
C VAL A 153 4.80 -3.72 -17.09
N ASP A 154 4.25 -2.56 -17.47
CA ASP A 154 4.56 -1.27 -16.82
C ASP A 154 3.95 -1.15 -15.41
N ASP A 155 2.91 -1.92 -15.11
CA ASP A 155 2.14 -1.86 -13.86
C ASP A 155 2.30 -3.13 -13.00
N GLU A 156 3.04 -4.13 -13.50
CA GLU A 156 3.11 -5.47 -12.91
C GLU A 156 3.61 -5.45 -11.47
N ASP A 157 4.68 -4.69 -11.20
CA ASP A 157 5.27 -4.56 -9.87
C ASP A 157 4.30 -3.93 -8.85
N ALA A 158 3.37 -3.09 -9.31
CA ALA A 158 2.36 -2.51 -8.44
C ALA A 158 1.34 -3.54 -7.94
N ALA A 159 1.18 -4.67 -8.64
CA ALA A 159 0.30 -5.75 -8.19
C ALA A 159 0.75 -6.33 -6.84
N LEU A 160 2.06 -6.33 -6.58
CA LEU A 160 2.67 -6.87 -5.36
C LEU A 160 2.13 -6.17 -4.11
N ALA A 161 1.82 -4.87 -4.22
CA ALA A 161 1.33 -4.07 -3.09
C ALA A 161 -0.08 -4.46 -2.61
N PHE A 162 -0.83 -5.21 -3.43
CA PHE A 162 -2.22 -5.58 -3.13
C PHE A 162 -2.40 -7.05 -2.76
N ILE A 163 -1.42 -7.91 -3.05
CA ILE A 163 -1.43 -9.32 -2.63
C ILE A 163 -1.62 -9.46 -1.11
N PRO A 164 -0.97 -8.66 -0.24
CA PRO A 164 -1.19 -8.72 1.20
C PRO A 164 -2.64 -8.49 1.65
N SER A 165 -3.44 -7.75 0.86
CA SER A 165 -4.83 -7.46 1.17
C SER A 165 -5.81 -8.56 0.74
N LEU A 166 -5.34 -9.63 0.10
CA LEU A 166 -6.16 -10.82 -0.19
C LEU A 166 -6.49 -11.57 1.09
N ASP A 167 -7.69 -12.14 1.19
CA ASP A 167 -8.11 -13.01 2.30
C ASP A 167 -7.63 -14.47 2.17
N LEU A 168 -6.96 -14.78 1.05
CA LEU A 168 -6.43 -16.08 0.68
C LEU A 168 -7.50 -17.19 0.51
N ARG A 169 -8.74 -16.85 0.16
CA ARG A 169 -9.82 -17.83 -0.06
C ARG A 169 -10.13 -18.12 -1.53
N ASP A 170 -9.84 -17.19 -2.45
CA ASP A 170 -10.02 -17.40 -3.89
C ASP A 170 -8.92 -18.32 -4.46
N THR A 171 -9.09 -19.63 -4.30
CA THR A 171 -8.10 -20.62 -4.78
C THR A 171 -7.83 -20.53 -6.28
N GLY A 172 -8.76 -20.00 -7.08
CA GLY A 172 -8.55 -19.79 -8.52
C GLY A 172 -7.48 -18.74 -8.76
N LEU A 173 -7.67 -17.55 -8.17
CA LEU A 173 -6.67 -16.49 -8.17
C LEU A 173 -5.35 -16.97 -7.56
N LEU A 174 -5.37 -17.66 -6.42
CA LEU A 174 -4.14 -18.12 -5.76
C LEU A 174 -3.32 -19.08 -6.65
N ARG A 175 -3.97 -19.94 -7.43
CA ARG A 175 -3.28 -20.80 -8.40
C ARG A 175 -2.65 -19.99 -9.52
N GLU A 176 -3.37 -19.00 -10.07
CA GLU A 176 -2.84 -18.09 -11.09
C GLU A 176 -1.55 -17.41 -10.59
N LEU A 177 -1.60 -16.83 -9.38
CA LEU A 177 -0.48 -16.14 -8.75
C LEU A 177 0.70 -17.09 -8.43
N ALA A 178 0.42 -18.31 -7.95
CA ALA A 178 1.46 -19.28 -7.60
C ALA A 178 2.21 -19.86 -8.81
N SER A 179 1.63 -19.75 -10.01
CA SER A 179 2.24 -20.18 -11.28
C SER A 179 2.70 -19.02 -12.16
N HIS A 180 2.71 -17.79 -11.63
CA HIS A 180 3.02 -16.60 -12.41
C HIS A 180 4.50 -16.57 -12.85
N GLU A 181 4.79 -16.12 -14.07
CA GLU A 181 6.15 -16.10 -14.62
C GLU A 181 7.08 -15.16 -13.85
N ASN A 182 6.56 -14.00 -13.42
CA ASN A 182 7.24 -13.13 -12.49
C ASN A 182 7.27 -13.74 -11.09
N PHE A 183 8.46 -14.16 -10.67
CA PHE A 183 8.67 -14.85 -9.41
C PHE A 183 8.37 -13.97 -8.18
N PHE A 184 8.39 -12.63 -8.29
CA PHE A 184 8.04 -11.75 -7.18
C PHE A 184 6.57 -11.88 -6.80
N VAL A 185 5.68 -12.15 -7.77
CA VAL A 185 4.26 -12.42 -7.53
C VAL A 185 4.08 -13.69 -6.71
N THR A 186 4.75 -14.77 -7.12
CA THR A 186 4.72 -16.05 -6.41
C THR A 186 5.35 -15.93 -5.01
N GLU A 187 6.45 -15.17 -4.88
CA GLU A 187 7.07 -14.90 -3.59
C GLU A 187 6.14 -14.14 -2.65
N ALA A 188 5.53 -13.04 -3.11
CA ALA A 188 4.61 -12.23 -2.32
C ALA A 188 3.44 -13.07 -1.80
N LEU A 189 2.85 -13.91 -2.66
CA LEU A 189 1.81 -14.86 -2.24
C LEU A 189 2.32 -15.82 -1.16
N ALA A 190 3.48 -16.45 -1.37
CA ALA A 190 4.02 -17.41 -0.42
C ALA A 190 4.34 -16.77 0.95
N VAL A 191 4.84 -15.53 0.95
CA VAL A 191 5.05 -14.74 2.17
C VAL A 191 3.74 -14.53 2.91
N GLU A 192 2.65 -14.22 2.21
CA GLU A 192 1.34 -14.03 2.82
C GLU A 192 0.73 -15.31 3.38
N ILE A 193 0.92 -16.45 2.70
CA ILE A 193 0.55 -17.78 3.24
C ILE A 193 1.35 -18.08 4.51
N ALA A 194 2.65 -17.76 4.55
CA ALA A 194 3.47 -17.98 5.74
C ALA A 194 3.04 -17.13 6.94
N LYS A 195 2.57 -15.89 6.69
CA LYS A 195 2.03 -14.99 7.73
C LYS A 195 0.65 -15.44 8.23
N ARG A 196 -0.17 -16.05 7.36
CA ARG A 196 -1.54 -16.48 7.64
C ARG A 196 -1.77 -17.94 7.22
N PRO A 197 -1.09 -18.90 7.86
CA PRO A 197 -1.16 -20.29 7.44
C PRO A 197 -2.58 -20.84 7.65
N SER A 198 -3.02 -21.66 6.69
CA SER A 198 -4.27 -22.41 6.74
C SER A 198 -4.09 -23.75 6.05
N GLU A 199 -4.72 -24.80 6.56
CA GLU A 199 -4.72 -26.14 5.97
C GLU A 199 -5.18 -26.11 4.50
N ALA A 200 -6.16 -25.24 4.19
CA ALA A 200 -6.68 -25.05 2.84
C ALA A 200 -5.62 -24.52 1.84
N LEU A 201 -4.54 -23.92 2.33
CA LEU A 201 -3.48 -23.33 1.52
C LEU A 201 -2.34 -24.31 1.22
N ARG A 202 -2.38 -25.55 1.71
CA ARG A 202 -1.29 -26.53 1.54
C ARG A 202 -0.92 -26.74 0.07
N GLU A 203 -1.91 -26.89 -0.80
CA GLU A 203 -1.67 -27.10 -2.23
C GLU A 203 -0.97 -25.89 -2.85
N ILE A 204 -1.48 -24.68 -2.61
CA ILE A 204 -0.91 -23.43 -3.11
C ILE A 204 0.52 -23.23 -2.60
N ALA A 205 0.75 -23.43 -1.30
CA ALA A 205 2.09 -23.33 -0.71
C ALA A 205 3.08 -24.31 -1.38
N SER A 206 2.62 -25.52 -1.69
CA SER A 206 3.43 -26.53 -2.39
C SER A 206 3.74 -26.12 -3.83
N MET A 207 2.78 -25.50 -4.53
CA MET A 207 3.01 -24.92 -5.87
C MET A 207 4.08 -23.84 -5.81
N CYS A 208 3.97 -22.88 -4.88
CA CYS A 208 5.00 -21.85 -4.68
C CYS A 208 6.38 -22.48 -4.37
N ALA A 209 6.42 -23.53 -3.55
CA ALA A 209 7.67 -24.21 -3.18
C ALA A 209 8.35 -24.95 -4.35
N ALA A 210 7.57 -25.34 -5.36
CA ALA A 210 8.02 -26.00 -6.56
C ALA A 210 8.38 -25.02 -7.70
N HIS A 211 8.27 -23.71 -7.47
CA HIS A 211 8.59 -22.69 -8.47
C HIS A 211 10.05 -22.81 -8.95
N ALA A 212 10.29 -22.55 -10.25
CA ALA A 212 11.62 -22.72 -10.84
C ALA A 212 12.66 -21.74 -10.27
N HIS A 213 12.23 -20.50 -9.99
CA HIS A 213 13.11 -19.49 -9.42
C HIS A 213 13.33 -19.72 -7.91
N PRO A 214 14.59 -19.75 -7.41
CA PRO A 214 14.90 -20.06 -6.02
C PRO A 214 14.27 -19.11 -4.99
N GLN A 215 14.09 -17.84 -5.32
CA GLN A 215 13.51 -16.84 -4.42
C GLN A 215 12.06 -17.20 -4.05
N ALA A 216 11.21 -17.40 -5.06
CA ALA A 216 9.84 -17.89 -4.89
C ALA A 216 9.80 -19.28 -4.24
N ALA A 217 10.65 -20.21 -4.68
CA ALA A 217 10.70 -21.57 -4.11
C ALA A 217 11.04 -21.56 -2.61
N ASN A 218 11.97 -20.72 -2.18
CA ASN A 218 12.36 -20.61 -0.78
C ASN A 218 11.26 -19.97 0.06
N ALA A 219 10.55 -18.96 -0.47
CA ALA A 219 9.36 -18.41 0.17
C ALA A 219 8.26 -19.47 0.29
N GLY A 220 8.01 -20.25 -0.76
CA GLY A 220 7.05 -21.35 -0.76
C GLY A 220 7.39 -22.43 0.28
N LYS A 221 8.66 -22.80 0.43
CA LYS A 221 9.10 -23.75 1.48
C LYS A 221 8.80 -23.22 2.89
N ARG A 222 8.98 -21.91 3.13
CA ARG A 222 8.59 -21.29 4.41
C ARG A 222 7.08 -21.37 4.61
N ALA A 223 6.28 -21.11 3.56
CA ALA A 223 4.84 -21.24 3.60
C ALA A 223 4.39 -22.68 3.91
N VAL A 224 4.97 -23.69 3.26
CA VAL A 224 4.70 -25.11 3.53
C VAL A 224 5.02 -25.47 4.99
N ALA A 225 6.17 -25.02 5.50
CA ALA A 225 6.55 -25.25 6.89
C ALA A 225 5.57 -24.61 7.88
N ALA A 226 5.11 -23.39 7.58
CA ALA A 226 4.11 -22.69 8.39
C ALA A 226 2.77 -23.43 8.42
N VAL A 227 2.27 -23.89 7.25
CA VAL A 227 1.03 -24.67 7.15
C VAL A 227 1.16 -26.02 7.86
N ALA A 228 2.32 -26.68 7.79
CA ALA A 228 2.56 -27.95 8.46
C ALA A 228 2.68 -27.84 10.00
N SER A 229 2.79 -26.62 10.52
CA SER A 229 2.95 -26.35 11.96
C SER A 229 1.67 -25.89 12.66
N LEU A 230 0.52 -25.91 11.97
CA LEU A 230 -0.82 -25.67 12.52
C LEU A 230 -1.29 -26.82 13.41
#